data_AF-A0A3C2EDZ5-F1
#
_entry.id   AF-A0A3C2EDZ5-F1
#
_cell.length_a   1.000
_cell.length_b   1.000
_cell.length_c   1.000
_cell.angle_alpha   90.00
_cell.angle_beta   90.00
_cell.angle_gamma   90.00
#
_symmetry.space_group_name_H-M   'P 1'
#
loop_
_entity.id
_entity.type
_entity.pdbx_description
1 polymer ?
#
loop_
_entity_poly.entity_id
_entity_poly.type
_entity_poly.pdbx_seq_one_letter_code
_entity_poly.pdbx_strand_id
1 'polypeptide(L)'
;MSQDPEIIHWFQLRPTPSAVANNDAAIKRSLRSEIRDPLWMLGRQWQMAEFAAEDAGSASLVTTEINSRKFNKIRLGNSANKIDIHENTPVEAIVECSNIFDSYMIKIEMGFQWLKLLKNINRPEFNILYHDFNFNAPQSGNLRLEMPTGISNYNKDIINSKIEYLELAIKKQIIDGTKLYKYLSNSSNKASNFLGSSDPQVDTLGDEFIEIYKKIYTLPVSDINSSWISERQEYKFSYSSETSNNTIEMIADEYYDGRFDWNDVNIKKTISGSSNNASNLKKTIGIKAIPTGVKFPGMPLKRLWAIEDTNTNIGNIDIFNYDSASLIFTEFCLMYSNDWSIIPVMLDTGTFSEIKEISVMDVFGQVTKIK
;
A
#
# COMPACT_ATOMS: atom_id res chain seq x y z
N MET A 1 -8.41 34.17 48.47
CA MET A 1 -7.90 34.69 47.18
C MET A 1 -9.09 34.78 46.25
N SER A 2 -9.58 36.00 46.03
CA SER A 2 -10.70 36.30 45.11
C SER A 2 -10.18 36.17 43.68
N GLN A 3 -10.81 35.32 42.86
CA GLN A 3 -10.59 35.31 41.42
C GLN A 3 -11.40 36.46 40.81
N ASP A 4 -10.73 37.52 40.41
CA ASP A 4 -11.35 38.56 39.61
C ASP A 4 -11.62 38.01 38.20
N PRO A 5 -12.80 38.24 37.61
CA PRO A 5 -13.11 37.76 36.28
C PRO A 5 -12.33 38.57 35.22
N GLU A 6 -11.46 37.90 34.47
CA GLU A 6 -10.82 38.49 33.29
C GLU A 6 -11.83 38.62 32.16
N ILE A 7 -12.09 39.87 31.73
CA ILE A 7 -12.92 40.17 30.57
C ILE A 7 -12.03 40.11 29.33
N ILE A 8 -12.15 39.03 28.55
CA ILE A 8 -11.48 38.89 27.26
C ILE A 8 -12.30 39.65 26.21
N HIS A 9 -11.78 40.78 25.74
CA HIS A 9 -12.36 41.50 24.59
C HIS A 9 -11.76 40.98 23.28
N TRP A 10 -12.62 40.50 22.38
CA TRP A 10 -12.25 40.22 20.99
C TRP A 10 -12.56 41.42 20.11
N PHE A 11 -11.54 42.01 19.48
CA PHE A 11 -11.71 43.01 18.43
C PHE A 11 -11.72 42.32 17.07
N GLN A 12 -12.90 42.24 16.43
CA GLN A 12 -12.98 41.85 15.03
C GLN A 12 -12.66 43.07 14.16
N LEU A 13 -11.45 43.15 13.62
CA LEU A 13 -11.10 44.09 12.57
C LEU A 13 -11.85 43.68 11.28
N ARG A 14 -12.98 44.31 11.00
CA ARG A 14 -13.62 44.21 9.68
C ARG A 14 -13.07 45.33 8.80
N PRO A 15 -12.42 45.03 7.66
CA PRO A 15 -12.09 46.06 6.70
C PRO A 15 -13.39 46.65 6.16
N THR A 16 -13.77 47.82 6.65
CA THR A 16 -14.77 48.65 6.00
C THR A 16 -14.07 49.35 4.84
N PRO A 17 -14.40 49.03 3.56
CA PRO A 17 -13.86 49.81 2.45
C PRO A 17 -14.25 51.28 2.68
N SER A 18 -13.29 52.21 2.67
CA SER A 18 -13.51 53.63 2.99
C SER A 18 -14.42 54.37 1.98
N ALA A 19 -15.05 53.63 1.07
CA ALA A 19 -15.99 54.13 0.06
C ALA A 19 -17.44 54.24 0.56
N VAL A 20 -17.74 53.95 1.84
CA VAL A 20 -19.09 54.12 2.40
C VAL A 20 -19.13 55.34 3.31
N ALA A 21 -19.03 56.50 2.68
CA ALA A 21 -19.83 57.63 3.14
C ALA A 21 -20.80 58.14 2.07
N ASN A 22 -20.59 57.93 0.75
CA ASN A 22 -21.54 58.43 -0.28
C ASN A 22 -21.29 57.98 -1.75
N ASN A 23 -20.83 56.76 -2.05
CA ASN A 23 -20.71 56.40 -3.48
C ASN A 23 -20.97 54.93 -3.81
N ASP A 24 -22.23 54.53 -3.62
CA ASP A 24 -22.84 53.32 -4.16
C ASP A 24 -22.56 53.17 -5.68
N ALA A 25 -22.44 54.29 -6.39
CA ALA A 25 -22.06 54.34 -7.79
C ALA A 25 -20.60 53.92 -8.05
N ALA A 26 -19.66 54.16 -7.13
CA ALA A 26 -18.27 53.73 -7.28
C ALA A 26 -18.12 52.22 -7.12
N ILE A 27 -18.79 51.62 -6.14
CA ILE A 27 -18.84 50.16 -5.98
C ILE A 27 -19.55 49.52 -7.17
N LYS A 28 -20.72 50.03 -7.55
CA LYS A 28 -21.44 49.57 -8.76
C LYS A 28 -20.58 49.72 -10.01
N ARG A 29 -19.77 50.77 -10.13
CA ARG A 29 -18.86 50.97 -11.26
C ARG A 29 -17.70 49.96 -11.27
N SER A 30 -17.06 49.71 -10.12
CA SER A 30 -16.00 48.71 -10.02
C SER A 30 -16.50 47.31 -10.32
N LEU A 31 -17.73 46.98 -9.91
CA LEU A 31 -18.37 45.69 -10.20
C LEU A 31 -18.78 45.51 -11.67
N ARG A 32 -18.82 46.57 -12.48
CA ARG A 32 -19.17 46.47 -13.92
C ARG A 32 -18.04 45.98 -14.80
N SER A 33 -16.79 45.97 -14.30
CA SER A 33 -15.60 45.64 -15.10
C SER A 33 -15.59 46.35 -16.47
N GLU A 34 -15.95 47.65 -16.49
CA GLU A 34 -16.01 48.44 -17.72
C GLU A 34 -14.60 48.53 -18.35
N ILE A 35 -14.44 47.96 -19.56
CA ILE A 35 -13.21 48.08 -20.34
C ILE A 35 -13.07 49.54 -20.79
N ARG A 36 -12.13 50.28 -20.18
CA ARG A 36 -11.93 51.71 -20.46
C ARG A 36 -11.18 51.99 -21.75
N ASP A 37 -10.27 51.08 -22.11
CA ASP A 37 -9.48 51.18 -23.33
C ASP A 37 -9.33 49.78 -23.96
N PRO A 38 -10.28 49.38 -24.82
CA PRO A 38 -10.20 48.12 -25.53
C PRO A 38 -8.96 48.05 -26.43
N LEU A 39 -8.54 49.18 -27.03
CA LEU A 39 -7.38 49.24 -27.92
C LEU A 39 -6.08 49.00 -27.17
N TRP A 40 -5.95 49.55 -25.96
CA TRP A 40 -4.82 49.24 -25.08
C TRP A 40 -4.79 47.77 -24.67
N MET A 41 -5.94 47.18 -24.30
CA MET A 41 -6.01 45.75 -23.98
C MET A 41 -5.60 44.90 -25.19
N LEU A 42 -6.16 45.14 -26.37
CA LEU A 42 -5.77 44.43 -27.61
C LEU A 42 -4.28 44.63 -27.95
N GLY A 43 -3.74 45.84 -27.74
CA GLY A 43 -2.32 46.13 -27.90
C GLY A 43 -1.44 45.34 -26.92
N ARG A 44 -1.91 45.11 -25.69
CA ARG A 44 -1.24 44.23 -24.72
C ARG A 44 -1.30 42.76 -25.11
N GLN A 45 -2.44 42.28 -25.60
CA GLN A 45 -2.55 40.92 -26.16
C GLN A 45 -1.57 40.71 -27.32
N TRP A 46 -1.47 41.70 -28.21
CA TRP A 46 -0.49 41.68 -29.31
C TRP A 46 0.97 41.67 -28.83
N GLN A 47 1.32 42.52 -27.85
CA GLN A 47 2.67 42.56 -27.26
C GLN A 47 3.07 41.25 -26.57
N MET A 48 2.12 40.56 -25.97
CA MET A 48 2.32 39.24 -25.35
C MET A 48 2.21 38.09 -26.37
N ALA A 49 2.14 38.41 -27.66
CA ALA A 49 1.98 37.44 -28.75
C ALA A 49 0.73 36.55 -28.63
N GLU A 50 -0.31 36.97 -27.90
CA GLU A 50 -1.57 36.20 -27.78
C GLU A 50 -2.25 36.02 -29.14
N PHE A 51 -2.11 37.02 -30.04
CA PHE A 51 -2.61 36.93 -31.42
C PHE A 51 -1.75 36.07 -32.35
N ALA A 52 -0.56 35.66 -31.91
CA ALA A 52 0.24 34.69 -32.66
C ALA A 52 -0.38 33.28 -32.62
N ALA A 53 -1.48 33.07 -31.87
CA ALA A 53 -2.31 31.88 -31.83
C ALA A 53 -1.47 30.60 -31.86
N GLU A 54 -0.96 30.19 -30.69
CA GLU A 54 -0.40 28.85 -30.55
C GLU A 54 -1.54 27.81 -30.60
N ASP A 55 -1.29 26.66 -31.23
CA ASP A 55 -2.21 25.52 -31.22
C ASP A 55 -2.24 24.91 -29.82
N ALA A 56 -2.98 25.57 -28.92
CA ALA A 56 -3.14 25.22 -27.51
C ALA A 56 -4.48 24.51 -27.28
N GLY A 57 -4.86 23.62 -28.20
CA GLY A 57 -6.04 22.77 -28.05
C GLY A 57 -5.97 21.96 -26.74
N SER A 58 -6.93 22.16 -25.85
CA SER A 58 -7.02 21.35 -24.63
C SER A 58 -7.40 19.90 -24.97
N ALA A 59 -6.85 18.94 -24.22
CA ALA A 59 -7.21 17.54 -24.39
C ALA A 59 -8.69 17.31 -24.05
N SER A 60 -9.46 16.77 -24.99
CA SER A 60 -10.90 16.53 -24.86
C SER A 60 -11.23 15.05 -24.62
N LEU A 61 -10.42 14.16 -25.18
CA LEU A 61 -10.57 12.72 -25.06
C LEU A 61 -9.20 12.06 -25.15
N VAL A 62 -8.96 11.08 -24.29
CA VAL A 62 -7.78 10.22 -24.39
C VAL A 62 -8.21 8.78 -24.52
N THR A 63 -7.62 8.11 -25.50
CA THR A 63 -7.71 6.66 -25.66
C THR A 63 -6.36 6.04 -25.46
N THR A 64 -6.27 5.00 -24.64
CA THR A 64 -5.03 4.26 -24.45
C THR A 64 -5.28 2.76 -24.47
N GLU A 65 -4.32 2.03 -25.01
CA GLU A 65 -4.27 0.57 -24.94
C GLU A 65 -3.16 0.16 -23.97
N ILE A 66 -3.53 -0.63 -22.97
CA ILE A 66 -2.61 -1.15 -21.95
C ILE A 66 -2.56 -2.66 -22.07
N ASN A 67 -1.35 -3.20 -22.18
CA ASN A 67 -1.12 -4.63 -22.10
C ASN A 67 -0.67 -4.99 -20.70
N SER A 68 -1.56 -5.66 -19.97
CA SER A 68 -1.36 -6.10 -18.60
C SER A 68 -1.00 -7.59 -18.54
N ARG A 69 -0.07 -7.95 -17.67
CA ARG A 69 0.38 -9.34 -17.43
C ARG A 69 0.48 -9.63 -15.95
N LYS A 70 -0.10 -10.73 -15.47
CA LYS A 70 0.03 -11.14 -14.06
C LYS A 70 1.42 -11.70 -13.77
N PHE A 71 1.97 -11.37 -12.61
CA PHE A 71 3.14 -12.06 -12.07
C PHE A 71 2.74 -13.43 -11.53
N ASN A 72 3.55 -14.44 -11.82
CA ASN A 72 3.26 -15.82 -11.43
C ASN A 72 4.39 -16.47 -10.65
N LYS A 73 5.60 -15.89 -10.64
CA LYS A 73 6.74 -16.45 -9.91
C LYS A 73 7.53 -15.39 -9.16
N ILE A 74 7.98 -15.72 -7.95
CA ILE A 74 8.86 -14.89 -7.11
C ILE A 74 10.13 -15.66 -6.74
N ARG A 75 11.25 -14.96 -6.63
CA ARG A 75 12.53 -15.45 -6.11
C ARG A 75 12.89 -14.61 -4.90
N LEU A 76 13.06 -15.25 -3.76
CA LEU A 76 13.39 -14.58 -2.50
C LEU A 76 14.91 -14.61 -2.29
N GLY A 77 15.48 -13.46 -1.94
CA GLY A 77 16.90 -13.28 -1.67
C GLY A 77 17.77 -13.73 -2.84
N ASN A 78 18.81 -14.49 -2.52
CA ASN A 78 19.72 -15.10 -3.50
C ASN A 78 19.35 -16.58 -3.81
N SER A 79 18.13 -17.04 -3.47
CA SER A 79 17.71 -18.40 -3.74
C SER A 79 17.72 -18.71 -5.24
N ALA A 80 18.18 -19.89 -5.64
CA ALA A 80 18.14 -20.31 -7.03
C ALA A 80 16.70 -20.62 -7.50
N ASN A 81 15.81 -20.94 -6.56
CA ASN A 81 14.47 -21.43 -6.87
C ASN A 81 13.46 -20.28 -6.95
N LYS A 82 12.56 -20.38 -7.92
CA LYS A 82 11.38 -19.54 -8.02
C LYS A 82 10.18 -20.26 -7.41
N ILE A 83 9.38 -19.52 -6.67
CA ILE A 83 8.16 -19.96 -5.99
C ILE A 83 6.97 -19.44 -6.78
N ASP A 84 5.94 -20.27 -6.96
CA ASP A 84 4.70 -19.84 -7.60
C ASP A 84 3.91 -18.90 -6.68
N ILE A 85 3.35 -17.83 -7.25
CA ILE A 85 2.61 -16.81 -6.52
C ILE A 85 1.09 -17.02 -6.71
N HIS A 86 0.33 -16.88 -5.63
CA HIS A 86 -1.13 -16.80 -5.70
C HIS A 86 -1.59 -15.42 -6.20
N GLU A 87 -2.58 -15.40 -7.09
CA GLU A 87 -2.95 -14.22 -7.90
C GLU A 87 -3.35 -12.95 -7.13
N ASN A 88 -3.65 -13.04 -5.83
CA ASN A 88 -4.21 -11.93 -5.04
C ASN A 88 -3.37 -11.55 -3.82
N THR A 89 -2.18 -12.11 -3.64
CA THR A 89 -1.32 -11.78 -2.50
C THR A 89 -0.42 -10.60 -2.87
N PRO A 90 -0.44 -9.48 -2.11
CA PRO A 90 0.51 -8.38 -2.29
C PRO A 90 1.96 -8.87 -2.20
N VAL A 91 2.85 -8.26 -2.98
CA VAL A 91 4.25 -8.69 -3.06
C VAL A 91 4.97 -8.46 -1.73
N GLU A 92 4.70 -7.32 -1.10
CA GLU A 92 5.20 -6.90 0.20
C GLU A 92 4.88 -7.95 1.26
N ALA A 93 3.67 -8.51 1.26
CA ALA A 93 3.25 -9.52 2.21
C ALA A 93 4.02 -10.85 2.06
N ILE A 94 4.55 -11.16 0.88
CA ILE A 94 5.37 -12.34 0.61
C ILE A 94 6.84 -12.06 0.95
N VAL A 95 7.33 -10.89 0.54
CA VAL A 95 8.73 -10.49 0.70
C VAL A 95 9.05 -10.20 2.15
N GLU A 96 8.22 -9.45 2.87
CA GLU A 96 8.46 -9.09 4.28
C GLU A 96 7.98 -10.17 5.24
N CYS A 97 7.49 -11.29 4.71
CA CYS A 97 6.98 -12.40 5.49
C CYS A 97 8.08 -12.95 6.40
N SER A 98 7.83 -12.94 7.71
CA SER A 98 8.70 -13.56 8.70
C SER A 98 7.98 -14.71 9.39
N ASN A 99 8.76 -15.63 9.96
CA ASN A 99 8.18 -16.72 10.74
C ASN A 99 7.64 -16.18 12.07
N ILE A 100 6.32 -16.10 12.17
CA ILE A 100 5.63 -15.61 13.37
C ILE A 100 5.56 -16.66 14.49
N PHE A 101 5.79 -17.94 14.18
CA PHE A 101 5.53 -19.05 15.10
C PHE A 101 6.50 -19.12 16.30
N ASP A 102 7.55 -18.30 16.29
CA ASP A 102 8.49 -18.20 17.40
C ASP A 102 8.02 -17.23 18.50
N SER A 103 7.08 -16.34 18.20
CA SER A 103 6.55 -15.38 19.18
C SER A 103 5.70 -16.07 20.25
N TYR A 104 6.06 -15.84 21.52
CA TYR A 104 5.36 -16.44 22.67
C TYR A 104 3.89 -16.03 22.75
N MET A 105 3.59 -14.77 22.44
CA MET A 105 2.22 -14.26 22.44
C MET A 105 1.34 -14.99 21.44
N ILE A 106 1.88 -15.27 20.24
CA ILE A 106 1.17 -15.98 19.18
C ILE A 106 0.91 -17.43 19.59
N LYS A 107 1.88 -18.10 20.22
CA LYS A 107 1.68 -19.46 20.75
C LYS A 107 0.53 -19.53 21.75
N ILE A 108 0.43 -18.55 22.64
CA ILE A 108 -0.64 -18.46 23.63
C ILE A 108 -1.98 -18.14 22.99
N GLU A 109 -2.03 -17.14 22.12
CA GLU A 109 -3.25 -16.74 21.42
C GLU A 109 -3.84 -17.92 20.64
N MET A 110 -2.99 -18.60 19.87
CA MET A 110 -3.36 -19.80 19.13
C MET A 110 -3.89 -20.91 20.04
N GLY A 111 -3.23 -21.14 21.18
CA GLY A 111 -3.70 -22.09 22.20
C GLY A 111 -5.08 -21.74 22.74
N PHE A 112 -5.34 -20.47 23.07
CA PHE A 112 -6.64 -20.01 23.56
C PHE A 112 -7.75 -20.12 22.53
N GLN A 113 -7.47 -19.79 21.26
CA GLN A 113 -8.47 -19.93 20.20
C GLN A 113 -8.88 -21.39 20.02
N TRP A 114 -7.95 -22.34 20.10
CA TRP A 114 -8.27 -23.75 20.07
C TRP A 114 -9.21 -24.16 21.23
N LEU A 115 -8.92 -23.71 22.45
CA LEU A 115 -9.77 -23.97 23.62
C LEU A 115 -11.15 -23.34 23.49
N LYS A 116 -11.25 -22.18 22.85
CA LYS A 116 -12.52 -21.52 22.55
C LYS A 116 -13.35 -22.34 21.55
N LEU A 117 -12.73 -22.88 20.51
CA LEU A 117 -13.39 -23.77 19.54
C LEU A 117 -13.91 -25.04 20.23
N LEU A 118 -13.09 -25.68 21.07
CA LEU A 118 -13.50 -26.87 21.83
C LEU A 118 -14.65 -26.59 22.80
N LYS A 119 -14.64 -25.43 23.48
CA LYS A 119 -15.71 -25.02 24.40
C LYS A 119 -17.07 -24.90 23.69
N ASN A 120 -17.09 -24.48 22.43
CA ASN A 120 -18.34 -24.35 21.66
C ASN A 120 -19.03 -25.69 21.38
N ILE A 121 -18.30 -26.83 21.43
CA ILE A 121 -18.89 -28.17 21.28
C ILE A 121 -19.73 -28.57 22.51
N ASN A 122 -19.57 -27.86 23.65
CA ASN A 122 -20.34 -28.06 24.88
C ASN A 122 -20.35 -29.52 25.41
N ARG A 123 -19.21 -30.21 25.30
CA ARG A 123 -19.01 -31.55 25.89
C ARG A 123 -18.22 -31.46 27.20
N PRO A 124 -18.64 -32.18 28.25
CA PRO A 124 -18.03 -32.10 29.58
C PRO A 124 -16.59 -32.62 29.62
N GLU A 125 -16.24 -33.57 28.75
CA GLU A 125 -14.88 -34.11 28.59
C GLU A 125 -13.86 -33.02 28.22
N PHE A 126 -14.29 -32.00 27.46
CA PHE A 126 -13.45 -30.87 27.07
C PHE A 126 -13.43 -29.73 28.10
N ASN A 127 -14.33 -29.73 29.09
CA ASN A 127 -14.25 -28.82 30.23
C ASN A 127 -13.14 -29.24 31.21
N ILE A 128 -12.83 -30.54 31.29
CA ILE A 128 -11.72 -31.09 32.08
C ILE A 128 -10.36 -30.79 31.43
N LEU A 129 -10.32 -30.63 30.10
CA LEU A 129 -9.10 -30.27 29.37
C LEU A 129 -8.50 -28.92 29.80
N TYR A 130 -9.25 -28.02 30.44
CA TYR A 130 -8.70 -26.79 31.03
C TYR A 130 -7.74 -27.05 32.21
N HIS A 131 -7.81 -28.23 32.84
CA HIS A 131 -7.09 -28.54 34.07
C HIS A 131 -6.03 -29.64 33.92
N ASP A 132 -6.28 -30.66 33.07
CA ASP A 132 -5.35 -31.78 32.84
C ASP A 132 -4.85 -31.82 31.39
N PHE A 133 -4.00 -30.86 31.01
CA PHE A 133 -3.33 -30.82 29.70
C PHE A 133 -2.24 -31.88 29.57
N ASN A 134 -2.59 -33.16 29.57
CA ASN A 134 -1.73 -34.26 29.10
C ASN A 134 -2.18 -34.70 27.70
N PHE A 135 -2.17 -33.77 26.74
CA PHE A 135 -2.21 -34.12 25.31
C PHE A 135 -0.86 -34.71 24.89
N ASN A 136 -0.59 -35.91 25.35
CA ASN A 136 0.49 -36.74 24.83
C ASN A 136 -0.04 -37.41 23.57
N ALA A 137 0.02 -36.74 22.41
CA ALA A 137 -0.13 -37.49 21.17
C ALA A 137 1.11 -38.39 21.00
N PRO A 138 0.90 -39.66 20.64
CA PRO A 138 2.00 -40.49 20.19
C PRO A 138 2.54 -39.81 18.93
N GLN A 139 3.81 -39.37 18.98
CA GLN A 139 4.58 -38.75 17.88
C GLN A 139 4.62 -37.20 17.76
N SER A 140 3.90 -36.40 18.55
CA SER A 140 4.06 -34.91 18.50
C SER A 140 5.04 -34.34 19.52
N GLY A 141 5.53 -35.16 20.47
CA GLY A 141 6.14 -34.64 21.68
C GLY A 141 5.15 -33.85 22.54
N ASN A 142 5.62 -33.29 23.64
CA ASN A 142 4.82 -32.51 24.58
C ASN A 142 4.35 -31.20 23.91
N LEU A 143 3.04 -31.07 23.67
CA LEU A 143 2.42 -29.86 23.12
C LEU A 143 2.32 -28.72 24.13
N ARG A 144 2.83 -28.89 25.35
CA ARG A 144 2.92 -27.78 26.30
C ARG A 144 3.88 -26.73 25.77
N LEU A 145 3.58 -25.48 26.12
CA LEU A 145 4.52 -24.38 26.03
C LEU A 145 5.75 -24.72 26.87
N GLU A 146 6.90 -24.82 26.22
CA GLU A 146 8.19 -25.17 26.82
C GLU A 146 9.15 -23.99 26.70
N MET A 147 10.07 -23.88 27.67
CA MET A 147 11.12 -22.85 27.65
C MET A 147 12.10 -23.11 26.50
N PRO A 148 12.65 -22.07 25.86
CA PRO A 148 13.82 -22.22 25.00
C PRO A 148 14.99 -22.77 25.82
N THR A 149 15.34 -24.03 25.60
CA THR A 149 16.51 -24.65 26.22
C THR A 149 17.76 -24.14 25.52
N GLY A 150 18.27 -22.98 25.96
CA GLY A 150 19.42 -22.34 25.30
C GLY A 150 19.68 -20.89 25.70
N ILE A 151 18.79 -20.27 26.48
CA ILE A 151 19.09 -18.95 27.09
C ILE A 151 20.12 -19.21 28.18
N SER A 152 21.41 -19.12 27.81
CA SER A 152 22.50 -19.01 28.76
C SER A 152 22.15 -17.92 29.78
N ASN A 153 22.57 -18.12 31.02
CA ASN A 153 22.24 -17.29 32.19
C ASN A 153 22.52 -15.77 32.04
N TYR A 154 23.03 -15.31 30.90
CA TYR A 154 23.48 -13.94 30.65
C TYR A 154 22.40 -12.94 30.25
N ASN A 155 21.19 -13.37 29.85
CA ASN A 155 20.11 -12.45 29.44
C ASN A 155 18.85 -12.52 30.33
N LYS A 156 18.94 -13.07 31.55
CA LYS A 156 17.81 -13.05 32.50
C LYS A 156 17.44 -11.63 32.95
N ASP A 157 18.40 -10.70 32.96
CA ASP A 157 18.17 -9.33 33.44
C ASP A 157 17.49 -8.42 32.40
N ILE A 158 17.53 -8.78 31.11
CA ILE A 158 16.93 -7.99 30.01
C ILE A 158 15.55 -8.56 29.62
N ILE A 159 15.26 -9.82 29.95
CA ILE A 159 13.92 -10.40 29.78
C ILE A 159 13.01 -9.76 30.82
N ASN A 160 12.19 -8.83 30.33
CA ASN A 160 11.14 -8.11 31.03
C ASN A 160 10.45 -9.03 32.05
N SER A 161 10.52 -8.72 33.35
CA SER A 161 9.94 -9.53 34.44
C SER A 161 8.48 -9.94 34.20
N LYS A 162 7.74 -9.14 33.44
CA LYS A 162 6.37 -9.42 32.97
C LYS A 162 6.25 -10.69 32.13
N ILE A 163 7.22 -11.00 31.28
CA ILE A 163 7.22 -12.22 30.45
C ILE A 163 7.41 -13.44 31.36
N GLU A 164 8.33 -13.38 32.33
CA GLU A 164 8.56 -14.47 33.28
C GLU A 164 7.34 -14.73 34.19
N TYR A 165 6.65 -13.67 34.67
CA TYR A 165 5.41 -13.81 35.43
C TYR A 165 4.28 -14.42 34.59
N LEU A 166 4.13 -13.96 33.35
CA LEU A 166 3.12 -14.47 32.42
C LEU A 166 3.43 -15.94 32.05
N GLU A 167 4.70 -16.28 31.85
CA GLU A 167 5.17 -17.65 31.64
C GLU A 167 4.91 -18.56 32.84
N LEU A 168 5.18 -18.10 34.08
CA LEU A 168 4.90 -18.86 35.31
C LEU A 168 3.40 -19.08 35.52
N ALA A 169 2.57 -18.08 35.22
CA ALA A 169 1.12 -18.19 35.31
C ALA A 169 0.54 -19.19 34.28
N ILE A 170 1.17 -19.28 33.11
CA ILE A 170 0.71 -20.11 31.98
C ILE A 170 1.33 -21.51 31.99
N LYS A 171 2.43 -21.71 32.72
CA LYS A 171 3.18 -22.96 32.80
C LYS A 171 2.26 -24.13 33.14
N LYS A 172 2.14 -25.08 32.20
CA LYS A 172 1.32 -26.31 32.25
C LYS A 172 -0.20 -26.12 32.09
N GLN A 173 -0.70 -24.92 31.83
CA GLN A 173 -2.13 -24.63 31.69
C GLN A 173 -2.59 -24.31 30.26
N ILE A 174 -1.67 -24.10 29.31
CA ILE A 174 -2.03 -23.74 27.92
C ILE A 174 -1.27 -24.61 26.91
N ILE A 175 -1.97 -25.01 25.84
CA ILE A 175 -1.42 -25.70 24.67
C ILE A 175 -0.57 -24.71 23.87
N ASP A 176 0.61 -25.14 23.42
CA ASP A 176 1.37 -24.44 22.40
C ASP A 176 0.63 -24.52 21.05
N GLY A 177 -0.08 -23.44 20.72
CA GLY A 177 -0.90 -23.39 19.52
C GLY A 177 -0.10 -23.45 18.21
N THR A 178 1.19 -23.08 18.21
CA THR A 178 2.01 -23.18 16.99
C THR A 178 2.49 -24.60 16.77
N LYS A 179 2.82 -25.33 17.84
CA LYS A 179 3.07 -26.78 17.74
C LYS A 179 1.82 -27.52 17.25
N LEU A 180 0.63 -27.16 17.75
CA LEU A 180 -0.65 -27.71 17.29
C LEU A 180 -0.89 -27.43 15.80
N TYR A 181 -0.70 -26.18 15.36
CA TYR A 181 -0.84 -25.78 13.96
C TYR A 181 0.12 -26.56 13.05
N LYS A 182 1.42 -26.63 13.43
CA LYS A 182 2.43 -27.39 12.69
C LYS A 182 2.06 -28.88 12.62
N TYR A 183 1.55 -29.46 13.70
CA TYR A 183 1.09 -30.86 13.71
C TYR A 183 -0.07 -31.10 12.76
N LEU A 184 -1.13 -30.28 12.84
CA LEU A 184 -2.33 -30.41 12.00
C LEU A 184 -2.09 -30.07 10.53
N SER A 185 -1.08 -29.24 10.23
CA SER A 185 -0.72 -28.88 8.85
C SER A 185 -0.28 -30.08 7.99
N ASN A 186 0.11 -31.19 8.64
CA ASN A 186 0.44 -32.43 7.97
C ASN A 186 -0.84 -33.27 7.73
N SER A 187 -1.15 -33.61 6.48
CA SER A 187 -2.44 -34.20 6.09
C SER A 187 -2.77 -35.55 6.72
N SER A 188 -1.78 -36.26 7.26
CA SER A 188 -1.96 -37.53 7.98
C SER A 188 -2.42 -37.35 9.42
N ASN A 189 -2.31 -36.14 9.97
CA ASN A 189 -2.63 -35.84 11.35
C ASN A 189 -4.05 -35.27 11.46
N LYS A 190 -4.78 -35.75 12.47
CA LYS A 190 -6.14 -35.30 12.78
C LYS A 190 -6.24 -34.86 14.23
N ALA A 191 -7.13 -33.93 14.53
CA ALA A 191 -7.25 -33.36 15.87
C ALA A 191 -7.77 -34.40 16.88
N SER A 192 -8.57 -35.36 16.42
CA SER A 192 -9.02 -36.49 17.23
C SER A 192 -7.91 -37.47 17.61
N ASN A 193 -6.74 -37.46 16.94
CA ASN A 193 -5.57 -38.28 17.34
C ASN A 193 -5.12 -37.97 18.77
N PHE A 194 -5.37 -36.75 19.23
CA PHE A 194 -5.10 -36.29 20.59
C PHE A 194 -6.03 -36.88 21.65
N LEU A 195 -7.22 -37.35 21.24
CA LEU A 195 -8.24 -37.91 22.13
C LEU A 195 -8.12 -39.43 22.28
N GLY A 196 -7.24 -40.08 21.50
CA GLY A 196 -7.08 -41.53 21.51
C GLY A 196 -8.22 -42.30 20.80
N SER A 197 -9.28 -41.61 20.38
CA SER A 197 -10.39 -42.13 19.59
C SER A 197 -10.78 -41.14 18.50
N SER A 198 -11.15 -41.65 17.31
CA SER A 198 -11.59 -40.79 16.20
C SER A 198 -12.88 -40.06 16.56
N ASP A 199 -12.89 -38.75 16.31
CA ASP A 199 -14.04 -37.86 16.53
C ASP A 199 -14.16 -36.87 15.37
N PRO A 200 -15.13 -37.09 14.45
CA PRO A 200 -15.31 -36.23 13.28
C PRO A 200 -15.58 -34.76 13.61
N GLN A 201 -16.21 -34.45 14.75
CA GLN A 201 -16.53 -33.07 15.11
C GLN A 201 -15.26 -32.30 15.52
N VAL A 202 -14.35 -32.96 16.21
CA VAL A 202 -13.06 -32.37 16.62
C VAL A 202 -12.15 -32.22 15.41
N ASP A 203 -12.20 -33.16 14.47
CA ASP A 203 -11.45 -33.08 13.23
C ASP A 203 -11.90 -31.89 12.36
N THR A 204 -13.21 -31.63 12.27
CA THR A 204 -13.72 -30.43 11.58
C THR A 204 -13.26 -29.12 12.22
N LEU A 205 -13.14 -29.07 13.57
CA LEU A 205 -12.56 -27.91 14.24
C LEU A 205 -11.06 -27.76 13.97
N GLY A 206 -10.33 -28.87 13.85
CA GLY A 206 -8.92 -28.86 13.48
C GLY A 206 -8.71 -28.21 12.10
N ASP A 207 -9.56 -28.59 11.14
CA ASP A 207 -9.55 -28.00 9.80
C ASP A 207 -9.96 -26.51 9.85
N GLU A 208 -11.00 -26.15 10.61
CA GLU A 208 -11.41 -24.75 10.82
C GLU A 208 -10.29 -23.90 11.46
N PHE A 209 -9.60 -24.44 12.46
CA PHE A 209 -8.49 -23.80 13.14
C PHE A 209 -7.37 -23.44 12.15
N ILE A 210 -7.00 -24.36 11.26
CA ILE A 210 -5.98 -24.10 10.23
C ILE A 210 -6.44 -22.99 9.27
N GLU A 211 -7.69 -23.06 8.79
CA GLU A 211 -8.21 -22.10 7.81
C GLU A 211 -8.33 -20.68 8.39
N ILE A 212 -8.65 -20.53 9.67
CA ILE A 212 -8.63 -19.24 10.36
C ILE A 212 -7.24 -18.60 10.26
N TYR A 213 -6.18 -19.34 10.58
CA TYR A 213 -4.82 -18.78 10.60
C TYR A 213 -4.22 -18.57 9.22
N LYS A 214 -4.54 -19.42 8.23
CA LYS A 214 -4.17 -19.16 6.83
C LYS A 214 -4.82 -17.89 6.27
N LYS A 215 -6.00 -17.53 6.77
CA LYS A 215 -6.71 -16.31 6.36
C LYS A 215 -6.15 -15.06 7.03
N ILE A 216 -5.72 -15.16 8.28
CA ILE A 216 -5.21 -14.03 9.06
C ILE A 216 -3.74 -13.73 8.70
N TYR A 217 -2.92 -14.76 8.57
CA TYR A 217 -1.48 -14.62 8.36
C TYR A 217 -1.04 -15.15 7.01
N THR A 218 -0.26 -14.33 6.30
CA THR A 218 0.61 -14.82 5.23
C THR A 218 1.78 -15.54 5.91
N LEU A 219 1.94 -16.84 5.62
CA LEU A 219 3.00 -17.66 6.20
C LEU A 219 4.09 -17.94 5.16
N PRO A 220 5.36 -18.03 5.58
CA PRO A 220 6.43 -18.35 4.65
C PRO A 220 6.26 -19.77 4.12
N VAL A 221 6.46 -19.95 2.81
CA VAL A 221 6.37 -21.27 2.15
C VAL A 221 7.51 -22.18 2.63
N SER A 222 8.65 -21.63 3.03
CA SER A 222 9.74 -22.33 3.70
C SER A 222 10.61 -21.39 4.54
N ASP A 223 11.14 -21.88 5.66
CA ASP A 223 12.07 -21.12 6.52
C ASP A 223 13.45 -20.88 5.85
N ILE A 224 13.73 -21.54 4.72
CA ILE A 224 15.05 -21.53 4.05
C ILE A 224 15.20 -20.35 3.07
N ASN A 225 14.09 -19.82 2.55
CA ASN A 225 14.10 -18.80 1.50
C ASN A 225 13.71 -17.43 2.04
N SER A 226 14.52 -16.85 2.92
CA SER A 226 14.34 -15.47 3.36
C SER A 226 14.83 -14.48 2.30
N SER A 227 14.02 -13.46 2.04
CA SER A 227 14.36 -12.26 1.27
C SER A 227 15.23 -11.27 2.05
N TRP A 228 15.25 -11.37 3.38
CA TRP A 228 15.97 -10.44 4.26
C TRP A 228 17.48 -10.65 4.21
N ILE A 229 18.23 -9.56 3.97
CA ILE A 229 19.69 -9.50 4.01
C ILE A 229 20.10 -8.79 5.30
N SER A 230 20.59 -9.56 6.27
CA SER A 230 20.88 -9.05 7.62
C SER A 230 22.03 -8.03 7.65
N GLU A 231 23.01 -8.18 6.76
CA GLU A 231 24.18 -7.30 6.68
C GLU A 231 23.84 -5.88 6.22
N ARG A 232 22.77 -5.73 5.44
CA ARG A 232 22.34 -4.47 4.84
C ARG A 232 21.03 -3.94 5.42
N GLN A 233 20.33 -4.75 6.20
CA GLN A 233 19.02 -4.43 6.77
C GLN A 233 17.98 -4.09 5.69
N GLU A 234 18.05 -4.81 4.57
CA GLU A 234 17.16 -4.64 3.42
C GLU A 234 16.68 -6.00 2.92
N TYR A 235 15.64 -5.97 2.12
CA TYR A 235 15.12 -7.13 1.41
C TYR A 235 15.59 -7.13 -0.04
N LYS A 236 15.83 -8.34 -0.54
CA LYS A 236 16.14 -8.59 -1.94
C LYS A 236 15.21 -9.65 -2.50
N PHE A 237 14.67 -9.39 -3.68
CA PHE A 237 13.81 -10.34 -4.37
C PHE A 237 13.72 -10.03 -5.87
N SER A 238 13.26 -11.00 -6.64
CA SER A 238 12.78 -10.73 -8.00
C SER A 238 11.44 -11.39 -8.22
N TYR A 239 10.58 -10.77 -9.01
CA TYR A 239 9.30 -11.34 -9.40
C TYR A 239 9.18 -11.32 -10.92
N SER A 240 8.53 -12.34 -11.45
CA SER A 240 8.53 -12.59 -12.88
C SER A 240 7.17 -13.02 -13.38
N SER A 241 6.83 -12.48 -14.55
CA SER A 241 5.70 -12.91 -15.37
C SER A 241 6.28 -13.83 -16.43
N GLU A 242 6.34 -15.11 -16.12
CA GLU A 242 6.83 -16.13 -17.05
C GLU A 242 5.69 -16.64 -17.93
N THR A 243 5.92 -16.54 -19.23
CA THR A 243 5.14 -17.26 -20.25
C THR A 243 6.06 -18.19 -21.01
N SER A 244 5.52 -19.12 -21.78
CA SER A 244 6.28 -20.08 -22.60
C SER A 244 7.44 -19.45 -23.38
N ASN A 245 7.27 -18.21 -23.87
CA ASN A 245 8.22 -17.58 -24.80
C ASN A 245 8.85 -16.27 -24.28
N ASN A 246 8.19 -15.58 -23.34
CA ASN A 246 8.65 -14.29 -22.82
C ASN A 246 8.68 -14.30 -21.29
N THR A 247 9.78 -13.85 -20.73
CA THR A 247 9.90 -13.61 -19.29
C THR A 247 10.17 -12.12 -19.05
N ILE A 248 9.32 -11.51 -18.25
CA ILE A 248 9.56 -10.17 -17.71
C ILE A 248 9.89 -10.38 -16.25
N GLU A 249 11.10 -10.05 -15.86
CA GLU A 249 11.57 -10.10 -14.48
C GLU A 249 11.76 -8.68 -13.97
N MET A 250 11.25 -8.40 -12.78
CA MET A 250 11.49 -7.18 -12.04
C MET A 250 12.35 -7.53 -10.84
N ILE A 251 13.46 -6.83 -10.70
CA ILE A 251 14.50 -7.12 -9.72
C ILE A 251 14.55 -5.95 -8.74
N ALA A 252 14.26 -6.25 -7.48
CA ALA A 252 14.45 -5.34 -6.36
C ALA A 252 15.72 -5.78 -5.63
N ASP A 253 16.83 -5.08 -5.92
CA ASP A 253 18.12 -5.36 -5.28
C ASP A 253 18.19 -4.76 -3.87
N GLU A 254 17.50 -3.64 -3.63
CA GLU A 254 17.50 -2.87 -2.38
C GLU A 254 16.05 -2.43 -2.06
N TYR A 255 15.34 -3.16 -1.21
CA TYR A 255 13.96 -2.82 -0.79
C TYR A 255 13.86 -2.74 0.74
N TYR A 256 13.40 -1.61 1.29
CA TYR A 256 13.36 -1.37 2.75
C TYR A 256 12.20 -0.47 3.23
N ASP A 257 11.36 0.08 2.34
CA ASP A 257 10.42 1.16 2.69
C ASP A 257 9.03 0.66 3.17
N GLY A 258 8.78 -0.67 3.16
CA GLY A 258 7.48 -1.23 3.54
C GLY A 258 6.34 -0.94 2.56
N ARG A 259 6.62 -0.14 1.52
CA ARG A 259 5.71 0.17 0.41
C ARG A 259 6.48 -0.05 -0.87
N PHE A 260 6.05 -1.05 -1.64
CA PHE A 260 6.67 -1.35 -2.91
C PHE A 260 6.16 -0.41 -4.00
N ASP A 261 7.07 0.25 -4.72
CA ASP A 261 6.72 1.15 -5.82
C ASP A 261 7.63 0.97 -7.06
N TRP A 262 7.28 1.66 -8.15
CA TRP A 262 7.90 1.49 -9.47
C TRP A 262 9.40 1.81 -9.50
N ASN A 263 9.89 2.64 -8.58
CA ASN A 263 11.29 3.04 -8.47
C ASN A 263 12.15 2.00 -7.71
N ASP A 264 11.53 1.04 -7.02
CA ASP A 264 12.23 -0.01 -6.27
C ASP A 264 12.75 -1.14 -7.17
N VAL A 265 12.34 -1.17 -8.44
CA VAL A 265 12.63 -2.27 -9.35
C VAL A 265 13.30 -1.87 -10.65
N ASN A 266 14.25 -2.72 -11.03
CA ASN A 266 14.83 -2.73 -12.37
C ASN A 266 14.15 -3.81 -13.23
N ILE A 267 13.78 -3.45 -14.45
CA ILE A 267 13.10 -4.36 -15.38
C ILE A 267 14.13 -5.06 -16.27
N LYS A 268 14.12 -6.39 -16.26
CA LYS A 268 14.86 -7.25 -17.18
C LYS A 268 13.89 -8.05 -18.05
N LYS A 269 13.85 -7.72 -19.34
CA LYS A 269 13.05 -8.46 -20.34
C LYS A 269 13.94 -9.50 -21.02
N THR A 270 13.55 -10.77 -20.95
CA THR A 270 14.20 -11.85 -21.71
C THR A 270 13.18 -12.44 -22.70
N ILE A 271 13.56 -12.45 -23.97
CA ILE A 271 12.74 -12.96 -25.07
C ILE A 271 13.39 -14.26 -25.53
N SER A 272 12.70 -15.38 -25.36
CA SER A 272 13.17 -16.70 -25.78
C SER A 272 12.18 -17.27 -26.79
N GLY A 273 12.35 -16.86 -28.05
CA GLY A 273 11.61 -17.42 -29.20
C GLY A 273 10.37 -16.63 -29.65
N SER A 274 10.15 -16.66 -30.97
CA SER A 274 9.00 -16.06 -31.68
C SER A 274 7.83 -17.05 -31.74
N SER A 275 6.64 -16.69 -31.22
CA SER A 275 5.29 -17.06 -31.72
C SER A 275 4.18 -17.15 -30.64
N ASN A 276 3.22 -16.23 -30.76
CA ASN A 276 1.75 -16.24 -30.56
C ASN A 276 0.94 -16.94 -29.44
N ASN A 277 1.43 -17.87 -28.62
CA ASN A 277 0.52 -18.59 -27.69
C ASN A 277 0.88 -18.46 -26.20
N ALA A 278 0.55 -17.31 -25.62
CA ALA A 278 0.47 -17.14 -24.16
C ALA A 278 -0.77 -16.30 -23.81
N SER A 279 -1.96 -16.88 -24.03
CA SER A 279 -3.24 -16.16 -23.97
C SER A 279 -3.76 -15.90 -22.56
N ASN A 280 -3.43 -16.73 -21.57
CA ASN A 280 -4.15 -16.67 -20.28
C ASN A 280 -3.57 -15.67 -19.28
N LEU A 281 -2.35 -15.20 -19.49
CA LEU A 281 -1.70 -14.23 -18.59
C LEU A 281 -1.75 -12.79 -19.11
N LYS A 282 -2.14 -12.58 -20.37
CA LYS A 282 -2.13 -11.26 -21.01
C LYS A 282 -3.55 -10.74 -21.16
N LYS A 283 -3.82 -9.56 -20.58
CA LYS A 283 -5.08 -8.83 -20.71
C LYS A 283 -4.82 -7.51 -21.40
N THR A 284 -5.52 -7.26 -22.50
CA THR A 284 -5.52 -5.95 -23.17
C THR A 284 -6.66 -5.12 -22.61
N ILE A 285 -6.33 -3.94 -22.10
CA ILE A 285 -7.28 -3.00 -21.48
C ILE A 285 -7.34 -1.77 -22.38
N GLY A 286 -8.50 -1.55 -23.00
CA GLY A 286 -8.78 -0.33 -23.75
C GLY A 286 -9.42 0.70 -22.83
N ILE A 287 -8.84 1.89 -22.75
CA ILE A 287 -9.34 2.99 -21.93
C ILE A 287 -9.76 4.11 -22.86
N LYS A 288 -10.92 4.69 -22.57
CA LYS A 288 -11.43 5.89 -23.22
C LYS A 288 -11.96 6.80 -22.12
N ALA A 289 -11.27 7.91 -21.88
CA ALA A 289 -11.57 8.79 -20.76
C ALA A 289 -11.46 10.25 -21.18
N ILE A 290 -12.21 11.11 -20.48
CA ILE A 290 -12.05 12.56 -20.58
C ILE A 290 -10.95 12.94 -19.58
N PRO A 291 -9.83 13.51 -20.03
CA PRO A 291 -8.76 13.93 -19.15
C PRO A 291 -9.24 15.07 -18.23
N THR A 292 -8.76 15.07 -17.00
CA THR A 292 -8.97 16.19 -16.07
C THR A 292 -7.66 16.89 -15.82
N GLY A 293 -7.65 18.22 -15.87
CA GLY A 293 -6.45 18.99 -15.53
C GLY A 293 -5.95 18.66 -14.12
N VAL A 294 -4.63 18.57 -13.96
CA VAL A 294 -3.99 18.34 -12.66
C VAL A 294 -4.43 19.44 -11.69
N LYS A 295 -4.72 19.04 -10.44
CA LYS A 295 -5.04 19.94 -9.34
C LYS A 295 -4.27 19.50 -8.12
N PHE A 296 -3.76 20.47 -7.36
CA PHE A 296 -3.14 20.24 -6.07
C PHE A 296 -3.60 21.32 -5.08
N PRO A 297 -3.52 21.06 -3.76
CA PRO A 297 -3.85 22.06 -2.76
C PRO A 297 -3.01 23.34 -2.96
N GLY A 298 -3.66 24.50 -3.00
CA GLY A 298 -2.97 25.76 -3.23
C GLY A 298 -2.61 26.08 -4.68
N MET A 299 -3.09 25.28 -5.65
CA MET A 299 -2.88 25.58 -7.06
C MET A 299 -3.54 26.92 -7.45
N PRO A 300 -2.80 27.80 -8.16
CA PRO A 300 -3.36 29.02 -8.71
C PRO A 300 -4.58 28.79 -9.58
N LEU A 301 -5.60 29.64 -9.43
CA LEU A 301 -6.81 29.54 -10.25
C LEU A 301 -6.54 30.05 -11.67
N LYS A 302 -6.95 29.27 -12.68
CA LYS A 302 -6.78 29.56 -14.11
C LYS A 302 -7.58 30.78 -14.64
N ARG A 303 -8.10 31.64 -13.77
CA ARG A 303 -9.00 32.76 -14.13
C ARG A 303 -8.28 34.10 -13.96
N LEU A 304 -8.67 35.08 -14.78
CA LEU A 304 -8.18 36.44 -14.61
C LEU A 304 -8.71 37.02 -13.28
N TRP A 305 -7.79 37.28 -12.36
CA TRP A 305 -7.97 37.86 -11.02
C TRP A 305 -8.80 37.00 -10.06
N ALA A 306 -8.13 36.05 -9.42
CA ALA A 306 -8.59 35.42 -8.18
C ALA A 306 -7.57 35.68 -7.07
N ILE A 307 -8.06 36.01 -5.87
CA ILE A 307 -7.23 36.06 -4.67
C ILE A 307 -7.21 34.64 -4.11
N GLU A 308 -6.04 34.03 -4.08
CA GLU A 308 -5.83 32.68 -3.57
C GLU A 308 -5.95 32.64 -2.05
N ASP A 309 -6.35 31.48 -1.53
CA ASP A 309 -6.36 31.22 -0.09
C ASP A 309 -4.91 31.08 0.42
N THR A 310 -4.59 31.69 1.55
CA THR A 310 -3.21 31.80 2.08
C THR A 310 -2.63 30.48 2.61
N ASN A 311 -3.40 29.39 2.60
CA ASN A 311 -3.01 28.10 3.16
C ASN A 311 -1.82 27.43 2.45
N THR A 312 -1.45 27.87 1.25
CA THR A 312 -0.29 27.32 0.51
C THR A 312 0.51 28.46 -0.11
N ASN A 313 1.77 28.59 0.29
CA ASN A 313 2.68 29.62 -0.22
C ASN A 313 3.84 28.98 -1.00
N ILE A 314 3.60 28.73 -2.29
CA ILE A 314 4.57 28.12 -3.20
C ILE A 314 5.80 29.02 -3.39
N GLY A 315 5.64 30.35 -3.22
CA GLY A 315 6.74 31.31 -3.30
C GLY A 315 7.65 31.35 -2.06
N ASN A 316 7.27 30.70 -0.96
CA ASN A 316 8.05 30.63 0.27
C ASN A 316 8.69 29.25 0.49
N ILE A 317 8.90 28.51 -0.60
CA ILE A 317 9.74 27.31 -0.58
C ILE A 317 11.19 27.80 -0.52
N ASP A 318 11.92 27.44 0.54
CA ASP A 318 13.35 27.72 0.65
C ASP A 318 14.11 26.78 -0.28
N ILE A 319 14.44 27.27 -1.48
CA ILE A 319 15.12 26.49 -2.52
C ILE A 319 16.58 26.93 -2.60
N PHE A 320 17.48 25.97 -2.41
CA PHE A 320 18.90 26.17 -2.68
C PHE A 320 19.21 25.90 -4.16
N ASN A 321 20.24 26.54 -4.70
CA ASN A 321 20.63 26.40 -6.11
C ASN A 321 21.00 24.96 -6.54
N TYR A 322 21.27 24.07 -5.58
CA TYR A 322 21.58 22.66 -5.82
C TYR A 322 20.36 21.73 -5.69
N ASP A 323 19.20 22.25 -5.28
CA ASP A 323 17.96 21.48 -5.15
C ASP A 323 17.13 21.56 -6.46
N SER A 324 17.57 20.79 -7.46
CA SER A 324 16.93 20.75 -8.77
C SER A 324 15.50 20.22 -8.72
N ALA A 325 15.18 19.30 -7.80
CA ALA A 325 13.85 18.74 -7.67
C ALA A 325 12.85 19.81 -7.20
N SER A 326 13.20 20.58 -6.18
CA SER A 326 12.34 21.69 -5.70
C SER A 326 12.22 22.81 -6.71
N LEU A 327 13.27 23.10 -7.50
CA LEU A 327 13.19 24.06 -8.61
C LEU A 327 12.19 23.61 -9.68
N ILE A 328 12.32 22.36 -10.15
CA ILE A 328 11.41 21.78 -11.17
C ILE A 328 9.96 21.75 -10.66
N PHE A 329 9.77 21.35 -9.40
CA PHE A 329 8.44 21.33 -8.78
C PHE A 329 7.83 22.74 -8.73
N THR A 330 8.60 23.75 -8.33
CA THR A 330 8.14 25.14 -8.24
C THR A 330 7.81 25.71 -9.61
N GLU A 331 8.67 25.47 -10.60
CA GLU A 331 8.42 25.85 -11.99
C GLU A 331 7.16 25.18 -12.55
N PHE A 332 7.00 23.88 -12.29
CA PHE A 332 5.78 23.15 -12.62
C PHE A 332 4.54 23.79 -11.98
N CYS A 333 4.55 24.04 -10.68
CA CYS A 333 3.42 24.61 -9.96
C CYS A 333 3.01 25.98 -10.49
N LEU A 334 3.98 26.86 -10.80
CA LEU A 334 3.75 28.25 -11.18
C LEU A 334 3.47 28.44 -12.67
N MET A 335 4.14 27.67 -13.55
CA MET A 335 4.10 27.89 -15.00
C MET A 335 3.37 26.80 -15.75
N TYR A 336 3.69 25.52 -15.50
CA TYR A 336 3.26 24.42 -16.39
C TYR A 336 2.07 23.61 -15.89
N SER A 337 1.65 23.78 -14.63
CA SER A 337 0.56 23.02 -14.02
C SER A 337 -0.77 23.13 -14.79
N ASN A 338 -0.92 24.17 -15.60
CA ASN A 338 -2.10 24.41 -16.43
C ASN A 338 -2.24 23.43 -17.60
N ASP A 339 -1.14 22.90 -18.11
CA ASP A 339 -1.09 22.08 -19.33
C ASP A 339 -1.05 20.57 -19.04
N TRP A 340 -1.03 20.21 -17.75
CA TRP A 340 -0.99 18.82 -17.34
C TRP A 340 -2.40 18.29 -17.09
N SER A 341 -2.61 17.07 -17.57
CA SER A 341 -3.85 16.33 -17.42
C SER A 341 -3.60 14.97 -16.81
N ILE A 342 -4.56 14.50 -16.02
CA ILE A 342 -4.53 13.18 -15.38
C ILE A 342 -5.73 12.35 -15.85
N ILE A 343 -5.49 11.05 -16.01
CA ILE A 343 -6.53 10.06 -16.31
C ILE A 343 -6.33 8.91 -15.33
N PRO A 344 -7.33 8.64 -14.46
CA PRO A 344 -7.25 7.50 -13.58
C PRO A 344 -7.41 6.21 -14.38
N VAL A 345 -6.54 5.25 -14.12
CA VAL A 345 -6.56 3.93 -14.74
C VAL A 345 -6.71 2.88 -13.65
N MET A 346 -7.74 2.04 -13.75
CA MET A 346 -7.94 0.91 -12.84
C MET A 346 -7.19 -0.31 -13.38
N LEU A 347 -6.23 -0.81 -12.60
CA LEU A 347 -5.43 -1.99 -12.91
C LEU A 347 -5.68 -3.08 -11.86
N ASP A 348 -5.56 -4.33 -12.31
CA ASP A 348 -5.59 -5.49 -11.41
C ASP A 348 -4.29 -5.53 -10.59
N THR A 349 -4.37 -5.93 -9.32
CA THR A 349 -3.18 -6.06 -8.43
C THR A 349 -2.21 -7.12 -8.94
N GLY A 350 -0.91 -6.93 -8.69
CA GLY A 350 0.11 -7.92 -9.07
C GLY A 350 0.28 -8.06 -10.58
N THR A 351 0.05 -6.99 -11.34
CA THR A 351 0.23 -6.98 -12.80
C THR A 351 1.34 -6.04 -13.26
N PHE A 352 2.09 -6.50 -14.25
CA PHE A 352 2.89 -5.63 -15.11
C PHE A 352 2.00 -5.04 -16.19
N SER A 353 1.79 -3.73 -16.17
CA SER A 353 0.95 -3.03 -17.14
C SER A 353 1.79 -2.09 -18.00
N GLU A 354 1.90 -2.42 -19.29
CA GLU A 354 2.65 -1.65 -20.27
C GLU A 354 1.69 -0.87 -21.16
N ILE A 355 1.78 0.46 -21.13
CA ILE A 355 1.06 1.34 -22.04
C ILE A 355 1.65 1.15 -23.45
N LYS A 356 0.81 0.80 -24.43
CA LYS A 356 1.25 0.57 -25.82
C LYS A 356 1.08 1.78 -26.71
N GLU A 357 -0.02 2.47 -26.54
CA GLU A 357 -0.36 3.63 -27.33
C GLU A 357 -1.20 4.57 -26.48
N ILE A 358 -0.95 5.87 -26.61
CA ILE A 358 -1.81 6.92 -26.09
C ILE A 358 -2.17 7.79 -27.29
N SER A 359 -3.47 7.97 -27.53
CA SER A 359 -3.98 8.93 -28.50
C SER A 359 -4.78 9.98 -27.76
N VAL A 360 -4.44 11.25 -27.96
CA VAL A 360 -5.13 12.40 -27.38
C VAL A 360 -5.85 13.13 -28.50
N MET A 361 -7.16 13.31 -28.35
CA MET A 361 -7.95 14.18 -29.19
C MET A 361 -8.07 15.53 -28.49
N ASP A 362 -7.82 16.61 -29.21
CA ASP A 362 -8.01 17.97 -28.70
C ASP A 362 -9.48 18.44 -28.86
N VAL A 363 -9.77 19.69 -28.49
CA VAL A 363 -11.09 20.31 -28.69
C VAL A 363 -11.42 20.65 -30.14
N PHE A 364 -10.42 20.68 -31.04
CA PHE A 364 -10.59 20.93 -32.47
C PHE A 364 -10.78 19.64 -33.28
N GLY A 365 -10.71 18.48 -32.63
CA GLY A 365 -10.84 17.15 -33.24
C GLY A 365 -9.55 16.60 -33.85
N GLN A 366 -8.40 17.26 -33.64
CA GLN A 366 -7.11 16.74 -34.04
C GLN A 366 -6.70 15.61 -33.09
N VAL A 367 -6.13 14.54 -33.64
CA VAL A 367 -5.69 13.38 -32.87
C VAL A 367 -4.17 13.28 -32.92
N THR A 368 -3.54 13.42 -31.76
CA THR A 368 -2.10 13.27 -31.58
C THR A 368 -1.79 11.93 -30.93
N LYS A 369 -0.97 11.12 -31.61
CA LYS A 369 -0.45 9.86 -31.07
C LYS A 369 0.84 10.12 -30.32
N ILE A 370 0.85 9.80 -29.03
CA ILE A 370 2.04 9.85 -28.18
C ILE A 370 2.70 8.47 -28.24
N LYS A 371 3.96 8.44 -28.66
CA LYS A 371 4.77 7.22 -28.81
C LYS A 371 5.70 7.01 -27.62
#